data_AF-K7P0A9-F1
#
_entry.id   AF-K7P0A9-F1
#
_cell.length_a   1.000
_cell.length_b   1.000
_cell.length_c   1.000
_cell.angle_alpha   90.00
_cell.angle_beta   90.00
_cell.angle_gamma   90.00
#
_symmetry.space_group_name_H-M   'P 1'
#
loop_
_entity.id
_entity.type
_entity.pdbx_description
1 polymer ?
#
loop_
_entity_poly.entity_id
_entity_poly.type
_entity_poly.pdbx_seq_one_letter_code
_entity_poly.pdbx_strand_id
1 'polypeptide(L)' 'KMGFKGTKAEKKVVYDKKLCDLLEQYSQVLVCVADNVGSKQLQSIRAGLRPDSVVLMGKNTMMKRSIRLYA' A
#
# COMPACT_ATOMS: atom_id res chain seq x y z
N LYS A 1 -3.09 -5.11 -17.86
CA LYS A 1 -4.19 -4.36 -17.21
C LYS A 1 -3.79 -2.89 -17.14
N MET A 2 -4.43 -2.03 -17.93
CA MET A 2 -4.16 -0.58 -17.89
C MET A 2 -4.47 -0.03 -16.51
N GLY A 3 -3.54 0.74 -15.93
CA GLY A 3 -3.75 1.40 -14.65
C GLY A 3 -4.87 2.43 -14.73
N PHE A 4 -5.58 2.64 -13.62
CA PHE A 4 -6.66 3.62 -13.50
C PHE A 4 -6.21 5.01 -14.00
N LYS A 5 -6.81 5.47 -15.11
CA LYS A 5 -6.56 6.77 -15.74
C LYS A 5 -7.48 7.86 -15.15
N GLY A 6 -7.49 8.00 -13.83
CA GLY A 6 -8.19 9.08 -13.14
C GLY A 6 -7.32 10.31 -12.88
N THR A 7 -7.95 11.38 -12.42
CA THR A 7 -7.27 12.61 -11.98
C THR A 7 -6.33 12.35 -10.80
N LYS A 8 -5.42 13.30 -10.53
CA LYS A 8 -4.52 13.21 -9.36
C LYS A 8 -5.31 13.11 -8.04
N ALA A 9 -6.49 13.73 -7.97
CA ALA A 9 -7.34 13.69 -6.80
C ALA A 9 -8.01 12.32 -6.64
N GLU A 10 -8.60 11.77 -7.70
CA GLU A 10 -9.24 10.44 -7.67
C GLU A 10 -8.26 9.35 -7.28
N LYS A 11 -7.02 9.38 -7.80
CA LYS A 11 -5.98 8.40 -7.43
C LYS A 11 -5.69 8.39 -5.92
N LYS A 12 -5.77 9.56 -5.27
CA LYS A 12 -5.58 9.67 -3.81
C LYS A 12 -6.76 9.04 -3.07
N VAL A 13 -7.99 9.31 -3.51
CA VAL A 13 -9.21 8.75 -2.90
C VAL A 13 -9.24 7.23 -3.04
N VAL A 14 -8.90 6.70 -4.23
CA VAL A 14 -8.83 5.25 -4.47
C VAL A 14 -7.75 4.60 -3.60
N TYR A 15 -6.60 5.26 -3.43
CA TYR A 15 -5.55 4.77 -2.55
C TYR A 15 -5.98 4.77 -1.08
N ASP A 16 -6.63 5.85 -0.64
CA ASP A 16 -7.15 6.02 0.73
C ASP A 16 -8.11 4.88 1.06
N LYS A 17 -9.12 4.68 0.20
CA LYS A 17 -10.09 3.59 0.32
C LYS A 17 -9.41 2.23 0.41
N LYS A 18 -8.48 1.95 -0.51
CA LYS A 18 -7.76 0.67 -0.52
C LYS A 18 -6.93 0.44 0.75
N LEU A 19 -6.36 1.49 1.34
CA LEU A 19 -5.63 1.36 2.59
C LEU A 19 -6.58 1.06 3.76
N CYS A 20 -7.70 1.78 3.86
CA CYS A 20 -8.72 1.52 4.88
C CYS A 20 -9.27 0.09 4.78
N ASP A 21 -9.62 -0.37 3.57
CA ASP A 21 -10.10 -1.74 3.34
C ASP A 21 -9.10 -2.80 3.87
N LEU A 22 -7.79 -2.55 3.71
CA LEU A 22 -6.75 -3.44 4.23
C LEU A 22 -6.58 -3.32 5.76
N LEU A 23 -6.70 -2.12 6.32
CA LEU A 23 -6.62 -1.92 7.77
C LEU A 23 -7.82 -2.53 8.51
N GLU A 24 -8.99 -2.61 7.86
CA GLU A 24 -10.16 -3.31 8.39
C GLU A 24 -10.00 -4.84 8.29
N GLN A 25 -9.41 -5.33 7.18
CA GLN A 25 -9.27 -6.76 6.93
C GLN A 25 -8.20 -7.43 7.81
N TYR A 26 -7.10 -6.73 8.12
CA TYR A 26 -5.95 -7.30 8.83
C TYR A 26 -5.79 -6.66 10.22
N SER A 27 -5.67 -7.50 11.25
CA SER A 27 -5.50 -7.05 12.65
C SER A 27 -4.10 -6.53 12.98
N GLN A 28 -3.11 -6.86 12.16
CA GLN A 28 -1.71 -6.51 12.36
C GLN A 28 -1.12 -5.85 11.11
N VAL A 29 -0.34 -4.79 11.32
CA VAL A 29 0.28 -4.00 10.26
C VAL A 29 1.78 -3.84 10.55
N LEU A 30 2.60 -4.09 9.54
CA LEU A 30 4.04 -3.88 9.58
C LEU A 30 4.44 -2.73 8.66
N VAL A 31 5.13 -1.72 9.22
CA VAL A 31 5.65 -0.58 8.46
C VAL A 31 7.15 -0.76 8.26
N CYS A 32 7.59 -0.86 7.01
CA CYS A 32 8.99 -1.06 6.64
C CYS A 32 9.51 0.06 5.72
N VAL A 33 10.81 0.30 5.80
CA VAL A 33 11.55 1.17 4.87
C VAL A 33 12.11 0.31 3.72
N ALA A 34 12.06 0.82 2.49
CA ALA A 34 12.44 0.08 1.28
C ALA A 34 13.46 0.85 0.41
N ASP A 35 14.47 1.45 1.03
CA ASP A 35 15.43 2.34 0.35
C ASP A 35 16.49 1.58 -0.46
N ASN A 36 16.90 0.41 0.02
CA ASN A 36 18.01 -0.37 -0.56
C ASN A 36 17.53 -1.65 -1.27
N VAL A 37 16.31 -1.65 -1.80
CA VAL A 37 15.69 -2.83 -2.43
C VAL A 37 15.38 -2.54 -3.88
N GLY A 38 16.01 -3.29 -4.79
CA GLY A 38 15.72 -3.20 -6.22
C GLY A 38 14.32 -3.71 -6.58
N SER A 39 13.77 -3.24 -7.70
CA SER A 39 12.42 -3.62 -8.15
C SER A 39 12.21 -5.13 -8.27
N LYS A 40 13.23 -5.87 -8.78
CA LYS A 40 13.20 -7.33 -8.90
C LYS A 40 13.19 -8.02 -7.53
N GLN A 41 14.02 -7.56 -6.60
CA GLN A 41 14.07 -8.09 -5.23
C GLN A 41 12.73 -7.89 -4.52
N LEU A 42 12.14 -6.69 -4.65
CA LEU A 42 10.83 -6.40 -4.07
C LEU A 42 9.73 -7.30 -4.65
N GLN A 43 9.78 -7.60 -5.96
CA GLN A 43 8.83 -8.52 -6.59
C GLN A 43 8.98 -9.96 -6.06
N SER A 44 10.22 -10.44 -5.86
CA SER A 44 10.48 -11.75 -5.23
C SER A 44 9.97 -11.81 -3.79
N ILE A 45 10.23 -10.78 -2.99
CA ILE A 45 9.72 -10.67 -1.61
C ILE A 45 8.18 -10.69 -1.61
N ARG A 46 7.55 -9.91 -2.50
CA ARG A 46 6.09 -9.89 -2.64
C ARG A 46 5.52 -11.24 -3.07
N ALA A 47 6.23 -12.01 -3.88
CA ALA A 47 5.77 -13.34 -4.28
C ALA A 47 5.77 -14.32 -3.09
N GLY A 48 6.80 -14.27 -2.25
CA GLY A 48 6.87 -15.09 -1.03
C GLY A 48 5.82 -14.72 0.03
N LEU A 49 5.44 -13.44 0.11
CA LEU A 49 4.50 -12.95 1.12
C LEU A 49 3.01 -13.09 0.76
N ARG A 50 2.68 -13.28 -0.53
CA ARG A 50 1.29 -13.31 -1.03
C ARG A 50 0.33 -14.35 -0.42
N PRO A 51 0.78 -15.53 0.06
CA PRO A 51 -0.13 -16.49 0.68
C PRO A 51 -0.76 -15.94 1.97
N ASP A 52 0.02 -15.19 2.75
CA ASP A 52 -0.35 -14.81 4.10
C ASP A 52 -0.61 -13.30 4.26
N SER A 53 -0.04 -12.47 3.38
CA SER A 53 -0.04 -11.03 3.56
C SER A 53 -0.03 -10.23 2.26
N VAL A 54 -0.46 -8.97 2.36
CA VAL A 54 -0.52 -8.02 1.24
C VAL A 54 0.41 -6.85 1.47
N VAL A 55 1.37 -6.66 0.56
CA VAL A 55 2.24 -5.48 0.56
C VAL A 55 1.60 -4.34 -0.25
N LEU A 56 1.31 -3.23 0.42
CA LEU A 56 0.86 -1.98 -0.18
C LEU A 56 1.96 -0.91 -0.07
N MET A 57 2.48 -0.47 -1.21
CA MET A 57 3.43 0.65 -1.29
C MET A 57 2.68 1.95 -1.61
N GLY A 58 3.13 3.07 -1.08
CA GLY A 58 2.53 4.38 -1.36
C GLY A 58 3.42 5.55 -0.99
N LYS A 59 2.93 6.77 -1.26
CA LYS A 59 3.63 8.00 -0.86
C LYS A 59 3.52 8.18 0.65
N ASN A 60 4.65 8.40 1.33
CA ASN A 60 4.71 8.57 2.79
C ASN A 60 3.68 9.57 3.33
N THR A 61 3.50 10.71 2.66
CA THR A 61 2.54 11.73 3.07
C THR A 61 1.10 11.22 3.04
N MET A 62 0.75 10.40 2.06
CA MET A 62 -0.59 9.81 1.94
C MET A 62 -0.79 8.74 2.98
N MET A 63 0.15 7.79 3.12
CA MET A 63 0.08 6.73 4.12
C MET A 63 -0.10 7.30 5.54
N LYS A 64 0.74 8.27 5.92
CA LYS A 64 0.66 8.93 7.22
C LYS A 64 -0.65 9.70 7.45
N ARG A 65 -1.29 10.21 6.40
CA ARG A 65 -2.58 10.91 6.50
C ARG A 65 -3.70 9.90 6.70
N SER A 66 -3.76 8.90 5.83
CA SER A 66 -4.80 7.86 5.82
C SER A 66 -4.84 7.07 7.13
N ILE A 67 -3.67 6.64 7.63
CA ILE A 67 -3.57 5.94 8.93
C ILE A 67 -4.07 6.82 10.07
N ARG A 68 -3.76 8.13 10.05
CA ARG A 68 -4.21 9.09 11.08
C ARG A 68 -5.70 9.43 11.02
N LEU A 69 -6.36 9.21 9.89
CA LEU A 69 -7.80 9.39 9.77
C LEU A 69 -8.58 8.13 10.15
N TYR A 70 -7.93 6.97 10.03
CA TYR A 70 -8.51 5.68 10.38
C TYR A 70 -8.40 5.36 11.88
N ALA A 71 -7.25 5.69 12.49
CA ALA A 71 -7.01 5.57 13.93
C ALA A 71 -7.73 6.70 14.71
#